data_AF-A0A317Z7M6-F1
#
_entry.id   AF-A0A317Z7M6-F1
#
_cell.length_a   1.000
_cell.length_b   1.000
_cell.length_c   1.000
_cell.angle_alpha   90.00
_cell.angle_beta   90.00
_cell.angle_gamma   90.00
#
_symmetry.space_group_name_H-M   'P 1'
#
loop_
_entity.id
_entity.type
_entity.pdbx_description
1 polymer ?
#
loop_
_entity_poly.entity_id
_entity_poly.type
_entity_poly.pdbx_seq_one_letter_code
_entity_poly.pdbx_strand_id
1 'polypeptide(L)'
;ISFVVIFIPVLATWRGVFQGYKSMGPTALSEVTEQIARIIFILVGSYLVLNVFDGSVLLANGIATFGAAIGAIAGILTLWWYWIKRRRGIHEMVASDMTGIDVSYSKMYKEILSYSIPFVIVSLNFPLFMIVDQLTHNNALSIAGVETSLQGTFFTML
;
A
#
# COMPACT_ATOMS: atom_id res chain seq x y z
N ILE A 1 -3.28 10.59 8.88
CA ILE A 1 -3.71 9.84 7.67
C ILE A 1 -3.24 10.49 6.35
N SER A 2 -3.29 11.81 6.15
CA SER A 2 -3.08 12.40 4.81
C SER A 2 -1.66 12.34 4.19
N PHE A 3 -0.58 12.25 4.99
CA PHE A 3 0.78 12.37 4.42
C PHE A 3 1.21 11.16 3.58
N VAL A 4 0.69 9.96 3.85
CA VAL A 4 1.10 8.75 3.11
C VAL A 4 0.65 8.76 1.65
N VAL A 5 -0.48 9.43 1.37
CA VAL A 5 -1.13 9.44 0.04
C VAL A 5 -0.21 10.04 -1.04
N ILE A 6 0.70 10.94 -0.66
CA ILE A 6 1.68 11.54 -1.57
C ILE A 6 2.71 10.51 -2.04
N PHE A 7 3.08 9.56 -1.17
CA PHE A 7 4.12 8.56 -1.45
C PHE A 7 3.59 7.34 -2.23
N ILE A 8 2.30 7.03 -2.09
CA ILE A 8 1.70 5.83 -2.71
C ILE A 8 1.84 5.83 -4.25
N PRO A 9 1.52 6.92 -4.98
CA PRO A 9 1.71 6.95 -6.44
C PRO A 9 3.16 6.71 -6.85
N VAL A 10 4.12 7.31 -6.13
CA VAL A 10 5.55 7.15 -6.40
C VAL A 10 5.97 5.69 -6.23
N LEU A 11 5.57 5.06 -5.11
CA LEU A 11 5.82 3.65 -4.84
C LEU A 11 5.19 2.75 -5.90
N ALA A 12 3.92 2.98 -6.25
CA ALA A 12 3.19 2.19 -7.22
C ALA A 12 3.84 2.28 -8.61
N THR A 13 4.20 3.49 -9.06
CA THR A 13 4.89 3.68 -10.35
C THR A 13 6.24 2.98 -10.37
N TRP A 14 7.07 3.15 -9.33
CA TRP A 14 8.41 2.55 -9.29
C TRP A 14 8.36 1.03 -9.21
N ARG A 15 7.47 0.47 -8.38
CA ARG A 15 7.21 -0.97 -8.33
C ARG A 15 6.72 -1.48 -9.69
N GLY A 16 5.82 -0.75 -10.34
CA GLY A 16 5.33 -1.06 -11.69
C GLY A 16 6.45 -1.09 -12.73
N VAL A 17 7.38 -0.14 -12.70
CA VAL A 17 8.57 -0.13 -13.58
C VAL A 17 9.42 -1.38 -13.36
N PHE A 18 9.77 -1.71 -12.11
CA PHE A 18 10.55 -2.91 -11.80
C PHE A 18 9.82 -4.20 -12.17
N GLN A 19 8.51 -4.28 -11.94
CA GLN A 19 7.68 -5.42 -12.35
C GLN A 19 7.63 -5.55 -13.88
N GLY A 20 7.55 -4.44 -14.61
CA GLY A 20 7.58 -4.41 -16.08
C GLY A 20 8.88 -4.96 -16.68
N TYR A 21 10.02 -4.70 -16.02
CA TYR A 21 11.31 -5.33 -16.35
C TYR A 21 11.46 -6.78 -15.85
N LYS A 22 10.37 -7.46 -15.49
CA LYS A 22 10.34 -8.81 -14.90
C LYS A 22 11.22 -8.94 -13.64
N SER A 23 11.38 -7.84 -12.91
CA SER A 23 12.24 -7.75 -11.75
C SER A 23 11.39 -7.57 -10.48
N MET A 24 10.89 -8.67 -9.93
CA MET A 24 10.09 -8.65 -8.70
C MET A 24 10.92 -8.56 -7.41
N GLY A 25 12.22 -8.91 -7.44
CA GLY A 25 13.07 -8.88 -6.24
C GLY A 25 13.11 -7.52 -5.50
N PRO A 26 13.40 -6.40 -6.19
CA PRO A 26 13.37 -5.07 -5.57
C PRO A 26 11.98 -4.68 -5.06
N THR A 27 10.92 -5.04 -5.78
CA THR A 27 9.53 -4.76 -5.41
C THR A 27 9.17 -5.47 -4.12
N ALA A 28 9.36 -6.79 -4.05
CA ALA A 28 9.06 -7.59 -2.87
C ALA A 28 9.85 -7.11 -1.65
N LEU A 29 11.14 -6.79 -1.81
CA LEU A 29 11.94 -6.27 -0.71
C LEU A 29 11.45 -4.90 -0.24
N SER A 30 11.02 -4.02 -1.15
CA SER A 30 10.47 -2.71 -0.78
C SER A 30 9.16 -2.83 0.00
N GLU A 31 8.32 -3.83 -0.32
CA GLU A 31 7.07 -4.10 0.38
C GLU A 31 7.35 -4.64 1.78
N VAL A 32 8.24 -5.63 1.90
CA VAL A 32 8.61 -6.19 3.20
C VAL A 32 9.27 -5.11 4.09
N THR A 33 10.17 -4.31 3.52
CA THR A 33 10.85 -3.25 4.27
C THR A 33 9.88 -2.15 4.71
N GLU A 34 8.95 -1.74 3.83
CA GLU A 34 7.86 -0.82 4.17
C GLU A 34 7.05 -1.36 5.36
N GLN A 35 6.63 -2.63 5.31
CA GLN A 35 5.77 -3.21 6.33
C GLN A 35 6.48 -3.40 7.66
N ILE A 36 7.74 -3.84 7.64
CA ILE A 36 8.55 -3.94 8.86
C ILE A 36 8.71 -2.56 9.50
N ALA A 37 9.09 -1.54 8.72
CA ALA A 37 9.26 -0.19 9.24
C ALA A 37 7.94 0.38 9.81
N ARG A 38 6.81 0.12 9.13
CA ARG A 38 5.48 0.51 9.59
C ARG A 38 5.11 -0.15 10.91
N ILE A 39 5.27 -1.47 11.03
CA ILE A 39 4.93 -2.23 12.25
C ILE A 39 5.79 -1.78 13.42
N ILE A 40 7.11 -1.65 13.21
CA ILE A 40 8.03 -1.17 14.26
C ILE A 40 7.60 0.22 14.72
N PHE A 41 7.29 1.14 13.80
CA PHE A 41 6.88 2.50 14.17
C PHE A 41 5.55 2.54 14.89
N ILE A 42 4.56 1.72 14.49
CA ILE A 42 3.28 1.63 15.19
C ILE A 42 3.50 1.13 16.62
N LEU A 43 4.24 0.03 16.80
CA LEU A 43 4.44 -0.60 18.10
C LEU A 43 5.27 0.30 19.03
N VAL A 44 6.43 0.76 18.57
CA VAL A 44 7.32 1.62 19.36
C VAL A 44 6.65 2.97 19.62
N GLY A 45 6.08 3.61 18.59
CA GLY A 45 5.42 4.90 18.72
C GLY A 45 4.24 4.86 19.69
N SER A 46 3.35 3.87 19.56
CA SER A 46 2.21 3.71 20.48
C SER A 46 2.66 3.37 21.89
N TYR A 47 3.66 2.49 22.05
CA TYR A 47 4.19 2.11 23.35
C TYR A 47 4.78 3.30 24.11
N LEU A 48 5.61 4.10 23.43
CA LEU A 48 6.22 5.29 24.02
C LEU A 48 5.16 6.31 24.45
N VAL A 49 4.16 6.56 23.61
CA VAL A 49 3.08 7.50 23.95
C VAL A 49 2.32 7.04 25.18
N LEU A 50 1.97 5.76 25.27
CA LEU A 50 1.13 5.24 26.34
C LEU A 50 1.88 4.99 27.66
N ASN A 51 3.14 4.56 27.60
CA ASN A 51 3.87 4.08 28.79
C ASN A 51 5.00 5.02 29.26
N VAL A 52 5.44 5.96 28.42
CA VAL A 52 6.56 6.87 28.74
C VAL A 52 6.09 8.31 28.85
N PHE A 53 5.19 8.73 27.96
CA PHE A 53 4.71 10.11 27.90
C PHE A 53 3.36 10.32 28.57
N ASP A 54 2.77 9.28 29.18
CA ASP A 54 1.41 9.28 29.76
C ASP A 54 0.36 9.92 28.82
N GLY A 55 0.56 9.74 27.51
CA GLY A 55 -0.28 10.30 26.47
C GLY A 55 -1.60 9.54 26.35
N SER A 56 -2.58 10.20 25.75
CA SER A 56 -3.88 9.57 25.51
C SER A 56 -3.81 8.51 24.41
N VAL A 57 -4.74 7.56 24.44
CA VAL A 57 -4.96 6.58 23.35
C VAL A 57 -5.18 7.28 22.01
N LEU A 58 -5.82 8.46 22.02
CA LEU A 58 -6.00 9.28 20.82
C LEU A 58 -4.66 9.75 20.23
N LEU A 59 -3.74 10.21 21.08
CA LEU A 59 -2.41 10.63 20.63
C LEU A 59 -1.60 9.43 20.11
N ALA A 60 -1.68 8.29 20.78
CA ALA A 60 -1.02 7.06 20.36
C ALA A 60 -1.52 6.61 18.98
N ASN A 61 -2.84 6.64 18.76
CA ASN A 61 -3.43 6.36 17.46
C ASN A 61 -2.97 7.37 16.39
N GLY A 62 -2.88 8.65 16.74
CA GLY A 62 -2.32 9.69 15.87
C GLY A 62 -0.91 9.33 15.37
N ILE A 63 -0.01 8.96 16.27
CA ILE A 63 1.36 8.51 15.94
C ILE A 63 1.35 7.22 15.13
N ALA A 64 0.52 6.24 15.49
CA ALA A 64 0.40 4.99 14.75
C ALA A 64 0.00 5.23 13.27
N THR A 65 -0.95 6.14 13.01
CA THR A 65 -1.34 6.47 11.63
C THR A 65 -0.22 7.14 10.83
N PHE A 66 0.73 7.80 11.49
CA PHE A 66 1.91 8.36 10.84
C PHE A 66 2.95 7.29 10.45
N GLY A 67 2.92 6.12 11.12
CA GLY A 67 3.77 4.98 10.77
C GLY A 67 3.63 4.53 9.31
N ALA A 68 2.46 4.76 8.69
CA ALA A 68 2.25 4.52 7.27
C ALA A 68 3.17 5.36 6.37
N ALA A 69 3.41 6.63 6.73
CA ALA A 69 4.30 7.52 5.98
C ALA A 69 5.77 7.10 6.15
N ILE A 70 6.18 6.73 7.36
CA ILE A 70 7.54 6.22 7.64
C ILE A 70 7.81 4.93 6.87
N GLY A 71 6.85 3.99 6.86
CA GLY A 71 6.94 2.79 6.05
C GLY A 71 7.12 3.12 4.56
N ALA A 72 6.31 4.03 4.03
CA ALA A 72 6.39 4.42 2.62
C ALA A 72 7.77 5.02 2.26
N ILE A 73 8.33 5.86 3.14
CA ILE A 73 9.68 6.41 2.97
C ILE A 73 10.73 5.28 2.95
N ALA A 74 10.66 4.32 3.87
CA ALA A 74 11.57 3.18 3.89
C ALA A 74 11.48 2.32 2.61
N GLY A 75 10.26 2.12 2.09
CA GLY A 75 10.03 1.45 0.82
C GLY A 75 10.65 2.20 -0.37
N ILE A 76 10.47 3.52 -0.43
CA ILE A 76 11.06 4.37 -1.48
C ILE A 76 12.59 4.33 -1.43
N LEU A 77 13.19 4.45 -0.24
CA LEU A 77 14.64 4.39 -0.07
C LEU A 77 15.21 3.04 -0.52
N THR A 78 14.49 1.94 -0.24
CA THR A 78 14.86 0.60 -0.70
C THR A 78 14.88 0.54 -2.22
N LEU A 79 13.82 1.01 -2.88
CA LEU A 79 13.77 1.02 -4.35
C LEU A 79 14.81 1.97 -4.96
N TRP A 80 15.08 3.10 -4.31
CA TRP A 80 16.11 4.07 -4.72
C TRP A 80 17.50 3.46 -4.74
N TRP A 81 17.83 2.70 -3.68
CA TRP A 81 19.10 1.98 -3.62
C TRP A 81 19.22 0.93 -4.74
N TYR A 82 18.16 0.16 -4.98
CA TYR A 82 18.14 -0.81 -6.09
C TYR A 82 18.21 -0.13 -7.46
N TRP A 83 17.58 1.02 -7.63
CA TRP A 83 17.64 1.80 -8.87
C TRP A 83 19.06 2.20 -9.21
N ILE A 84 19.82 2.76 -8.24
CA ILE A 84 21.22 3.13 -8.45
C ILE A 84 22.06 1.90 -8.83
N LYS A 85 21.89 0.80 -8.10
CA LYS A 85 22.66 -0.43 -8.33
C LYS A 85 22.40 -1.05 -9.70
N ARG A 86 21.17 -0.91 -10.22
CA ARG A 86 20.72 -1.55 -11.45
C ARG A 86 20.70 -0.64 -12.67
N ARG A 87 20.94 0.67 -12.48
CA ARG A 87 20.95 1.68 -13.54
C ARG A 87 21.87 1.28 -14.72
N ARG A 88 23.02 0.65 -14.42
CA ARG A 88 23.99 0.23 -15.44
C ARG A 88 23.44 -0.88 -16.35
N GLY A 89 22.78 -1.89 -15.78
CA GLY A 89 22.19 -2.99 -16.56
C GLY A 89 20.95 -2.58 -17.37
N ILE A 90 20.15 -1.62 -16.87
CA ILE A 90 19.01 -1.09 -17.64
C ILE A 90 19.50 -0.29 -18.84
N HIS A 91 20.59 0.47 -18.70
CA HIS A 91 21.16 1.26 -19.80
C HIS A 91 21.75 0.36 -20.90
N GLU A 92 22.35 -0.77 -20.52
CA GLU A 92 22.83 -1.79 -21.47
C GLU A 92 21.66 -2.42 -22.25
N MET A 93 20.52 -2.70 -21.61
CA MET A 93 19.32 -3.23 -22.28
C MET A 93 18.73 -2.24 -23.29
N VAL A 94 18.69 -0.94 -22.95
CA VAL A 94 18.22 0.11 -23.86
C VAL A 94 19.18 0.31 -25.04
N ALA A 95 20.49 0.23 -24.80
CA ALA A 95 21.50 0.35 -25.87
C ALA A 95 21.49 -0.85 -26.83
N SER A 96 21.05 -2.03 -26.38
CA SER A 96 20.91 -3.22 -27.21
C SER A 96 19.58 -3.33 -27.96
N ASP A 97 18.67 -2.37 -27.77
CA ASP A 97 17.35 -2.40 -28.39
C ASP A 97 17.43 -2.02 -29.88
N MET A 98 17.15 -3.00 -30.75
CA MET A 98 17.18 -2.86 -32.21
C MET A 98 15.76 -2.88 -32.81
N THR A 99 14.71 -2.83 -31.97
CA THR A 99 13.33 -3.09 -32.42
C THR A 99 12.70 -1.94 -33.20
N GLY A 100 13.22 -0.71 -33.08
CA GLY A 100 12.76 0.45 -33.86
C GLY A 100 11.30 0.84 -33.61
N ILE A 101 10.71 0.38 -32.51
CA ILE A 101 9.30 0.62 -32.17
C ILE A 101 9.19 2.00 -31.51
N ASP A 102 8.70 2.99 -32.26
CA ASP A 102 8.33 4.30 -31.72
C ASP A 102 6.82 4.35 -31.47
N VAL A 103 6.42 4.14 -30.22
CA VAL A 103 5.02 4.28 -29.80
C VAL A 103 4.78 5.70 -29.36
N SER A 104 3.88 6.41 -30.05
CA SER A 104 3.44 7.74 -29.62
C SER A 104 2.94 7.72 -28.18
N TYR A 105 3.45 8.64 -27.36
CA TYR A 105 3.07 8.79 -25.95
C TYR A 105 1.55 8.82 -25.73
N SER A 106 0.80 9.46 -26.63
CA SER A 106 -0.68 9.54 -26.53
C SER A 106 -1.35 8.16 -26.63
N LYS A 107 -0.86 7.28 -27.51
CA LYS A 107 -1.36 5.91 -27.59
C LYS A 107 -1.03 5.11 -26.33
N MET A 108 0.19 5.27 -25.82
CA MET A 108 0.64 4.59 -24.59
C MET A 108 -0.19 5.00 -23.37
N TYR A 109 -0.45 6.29 -23.17
CA TYR A 109 -1.31 6.76 -22.09
C TYR A 109 -2.74 6.24 -22.23
N LYS A 110 -3.30 6.23 -23.45
CA LYS A 110 -4.64 5.71 -23.71
C LYS A 110 -4.74 4.22 -23.38
N GLU A 111 -3.72 3.44 -23.75
CA GLU A 111 -3.64 2.02 -23.46
C GLU A 111 -3.54 1.75 -21.95
N ILE A 112 -2.63 2.46 -21.26
CA ILE A 112 -2.48 2.37 -19.80
C ILE A 112 -3.80 2.69 -19.10
N LEU A 113 -4.47 3.79 -19.46
CA LEU A 113 -5.75 4.17 -18.85
C LEU A 113 -6.88 3.19 -19.18
N SER A 114 -6.95 2.71 -20.42
CA SER A 114 -7.97 1.75 -20.85
C SER A 114 -7.86 0.41 -20.09
N TYR A 115 -6.65 -0.02 -19.73
CA TYR A 115 -6.44 -1.22 -18.91
C TYR A 115 -6.55 -0.95 -17.40
N SER A 116 -6.10 0.22 -16.94
CA SER A 116 -6.10 0.55 -15.50
C SER A 116 -7.51 0.81 -14.96
N ILE A 117 -8.40 1.44 -15.72
CA ILE A 117 -9.79 1.72 -15.30
C ILE A 117 -10.55 0.45 -14.89
N PRO A 118 -10.67 -0.59 -15.75
CA PRO A 118 -11.39 -1.80 -15.37
C PRO A 118 -10.68 -2.52 -14.20
N PHE A 119 -9.35 -2.49 -14.15
CA PHE A 119 -8.59 -3.06 -13.04
C PHE A 119 -8.91 -2.38 -11.70
N VAL A 120 -8.97 -1.04 -11.68
CA VAL A 120 -9.36 -0.26 -10.50
C VAL A 120 -10.79 -0.60 -10.07
N ILE A 121 -11.74 -0.69 -11.00
CA ILE A 121 -13.12 -1.11 -10.69
C ILE A 121 -13.15 -2.49 -10.03
N VAL A 122 -12.37 -3.44 -10.56
CA VAL A 122 -12.29 -4.79 -9.97
C VAL A 122 -11.68 -4.77 -8.57
N SER A 123 -10.65 -3.96 -8.35
CA SER A 123 -9.98 -3.85 -7.05
C SER A 123 -10.80 -3.10 -6.00
N LEU A 124 -11.78 -2.27 -6.41
CA LEU A 124 -12.75 -1.66 -5.51
C LEU A 124 -13.76 -2.65 -4.93
N ASN A 125 -13.91 -3.86 -5.50
CA ASN A 125 -14.85 -4.84 -4.96
C ASN A 125 -14.56 -5.18 -3.49
N PHE A 126 -13.29 -5.33 -3.12
CA PHE A 126 -12.91 -5.68 -1.74
C PHE A 126 -13.35 -4.63 -0.71
N PRO A 127 -13.00 -3.33 -0.83
CA PRO A 127 -13.50 -2.33 0.11
C PRO A 127 -15.01 -2.16 0.05
N LEU A 128 -15.66 -2.39 -1.10
CA LEU A 128 -17.12 -2.37 -1.19
C LEU A 128 -17.75 -3.51 -0.38
N PHE A 129 -17.21 -4.74 -0.46
CA PHE A 129 -17.67 -5.85 0.36
C PHE A 129 -17.48 -5.56 1.85
N MET A 130 -16.34 -5.01 2.26
CA MET A 130 -16.14 -4.62 3.66
C MET A 130 -17.19 -3.62 4.15
N ILE A 131 -17.61 -2.66 3.33
CA ILE A 131 -18.67 -1.70 3.69
C ILE A 131 -20.02 -2.40 3.80
N VAL A 132 -20.36 -3.26 2.85
CA VAL A 132 -21.61 -4.04 2.88
C VAL A 132 -21.64 -4.92 4.13
N ASP A 133 -20.56 -5.64 4.41
CA ASP A 133 -20.45 -6.50 5.58
C ASP A 133 -20.57 -5.69 6.88
N GLN A 134 -19.88 -4.55 6.99
CA GLN A 134 -19.97 -3.66 8.15
C GLN A 134 -21.42 -3.21 8.43
N LEU A 135 -22.20 -2.92 7.39
CA LEU A 135 -23.58 -2.45 7.49
C LEU A 135 -24.59 -3.60 7.70
N THR A 136 -24.37 -4.75 7.09
CA THR A 136 -25.32 -5.87 7.12
C THR A 136 -25.06 -6.82 8.29
N HIS A 137 -23.82 -7.06 8.66
CA HIS A 137 -23.44 -8.04 9.70
C HIS A 137 -24.04 -7.72 11.07
N ASN A 138 -23.84 -6.49 11.56
CA ASN A 138 -24.35 -6.07 12.86
C ASN A 138 -25.89 -6.05 12.90
N ASN A 139 -26.53 -5.65 11.79
CA ASN A 139 -27.99 -5.64 11.66
C ASN A 139 -28.57 -7.06 11.61
N ALA A 140 -27.94 -7.99 10.89
CA ALA A 140 -28.38 -9.39 10.81
C ALA A 140 -28.27 -10.11 12.17
N LEU A 141 -27.17 -9.90 12.90
CA LEU A 141 -26.99 -10.48 14.24
C LEU A 141 -27.98 -9.91 15.27
N SER A 142 -28.33 -8.63 15.15
CA SER A 142 -29.37 -8.00 15.97
C SER A 142 -30.75 -8.63 15.74
N ILE A 143 -31.11 -8.88 14.48
CA ILE A 143 -32.37 -9.57 14.11
C ILE A 143 -32.38 -11.02 14.61
N ALA A 144 -31.22 -11.69 14.61
CA ALA A 144 -31.07 -13.05 15.13
C ALA A 144 -31.08 -13.15 16.67
N GLY A 145 -31.15 -12.02 17.39
CA GLY A 145 -31.21 -11.98 18.86
C GLY A 145 -29.85 -12.13 19.55
N VAL A 146 -28.74 -11.91 18.83
CA VAL A 146 -27.39 -11.96 19.41
C VAL A 146 -27.11 -10.69 20.21
N GLU A 147 -26.59 -10.85 21.42
CA GLU A 147 -26.24 -9.75 22.32
C GLU A 147 -25.20 -8.80 21.68
N THR A 148 -25.42 -7.48 21.79
CA THR A 148 -24.61 -6.44 21.12
C THR A 148 -23.12 -6.49 21.49
N SER A 149 -22.79 -7.01 22.69
CA SER A 149 -21.42 -7.23 23.16
C SER A 149 -20.65 -8.29 22.34
N LEU A 150 -21.36 -9.29 21.81
CA LEU A 150 -20.77 -10.37 21.00
C LEU A 150 -20.70 -10.03 19.51
N GLN A 151 -21.56 -9.12 19.03
CA GLN A 151 -21.60 -8.72 17.61
C GLN A 151 -20.27 -8.11 17.14
N GLY A 152 -19.67 -7.22 17.94
CA GLY A 152 -18.37 -6.64 17.63
C GLY A 152 -17.24 -7.68 17.62
N THR A 153 -17.33 -8.68 18.49
CA THR A 153 -16.34 -9.77 18.58
C THR A 153 -16.43 -10.69 17.36
N PHE A 154 -17.64 -11.06 16.93
CA PHE A 154 -17.83 -11.87 15.72
C PHE A 154 -17.45 -11.14 14.44
N PHE A 155 -17.66 -9.82 14.38
CA PHE A 155 -17.21 -9.01 13.25
C PHE A 155 -15.68 -9.00 13.13
N THR A 156 -14.93 -9.01 14.24
CA THR A 156 -13.46 -9.06 14.20
C THR A 156 -12.85 -10.42 13.83
N MET A 157 -13.67 -11.47 13.73
CA MET A 157 -13.22 -12.83 13.35
C MET A 157 -13.36 -13.12 11.85
N LEU A 158 -14.04 -12.24 11.10
CA LEU A 158 -14.34 -12.34 9.67
C LEU A 158 -13.29 -11.56 8.85
#